data_AF-A0A348FWM5-F1
#
_entry.id   AF-A0A348FWM5-F1
#
_cell.length_a   1.000
_cell.length_b   1.000
_cell.length_c   1.000
_cell.angle_alpha   90.00
_cell.angle_beta   90.00
_cell.angle_gamma   90.00
#
_symmetry.space_group_name_H-M   'P 1'
#
loop_
_entity.id
_entity.type
_entity.pdbx_description
1 polymer ?
#
loop_
_entity_poly.entity_id
_entity_poly.type
_entity_poly.pdbx_seq_one_letter_code
_entity_poly.pdbx_strand_id
1 'polypeptide(L)'
;MTRLIVLAVAIYVAVVATLAGVLADPAQLFEPVPWYRAADFWVRPETSAERLHALAAAGRGSEGLLYTAVLGASAVLLSALASLGAGLGLASDTGRRLLPAREALLFLCVLLLVVLTADPLVALARDLEAQGVAPRAGIYAMPAYWIATIMLTCAMLGRYAALLAHDAAAWARAGWQRAGGTGWSSSRPSEA
;
A
#
# COMPACT_ATOMS: atom_id res chain seq x y z
N MET A 1 8.95 -6.43 16.03
CA MET A 1 8.43 -5.97 14.73
C MET A 1 6.92 -5.66 14.78
N THR A 2 6.05 -6.57 15.24
CA THR A 2 4.58 -6.35 15.29
C THR A 2 4.15 -5.08 16.02
N ARG A 3 4.69 -4.80 17.22
CA ARG A 3 4.36 -3.58 17.98
C ARG A 3 4.71 -2.29 17.22
N LEU A 4 5.83 -2.27 16.50
CA LEU A 4 6.26 -1.12 15.70
C LEU A 4 5.34 -0.92 14.48
N ILE A 5 4.95 -2.00 13.81
CA ILE A 5 4.00 -1.95 12.68
C ILE A 5 2.64 -1.43 13.17
N VAL A 6 2.12 -1.98 14.28
CA VAL A 6 0.84 -1.54 14.86
C VAL A 6 0.90 -0.05 15.24
N LEU A 7 1.99 0.40 15.88
CA LEU A 7 2.18 1.80 16.22
C LEU A 7 2.22 2.70 14.98
N ALA A 8 2.98 2.32 13.95
CA ALA A 8 3.08 3.09 12.71
C ALA A 8 1.74 3.19 11.99
N VAL A 9 0.97 2.09 11.94
CA VAL A 9 -0.38 2.07 11.38
C VAL A 9 -1.34 2.93 12.20
N ALA A 10 -1.28 2.89 13.54
CA ALA A 10 -2.11 3.73 14.39
C ALA A 10 -1.80 5.23 14.19
N ILE A 11 -0.52 5.60 14.11
CA ILE A 11 -0.09 6.96 13.78
C ILE A 11 -0.60 7.37 12.40
N TYR A 12 -0.46 6.50 11.39
CA TYR A 12 -0.96 6.77 10.06
C TYR A 12 -2.48 7.00 10.02
N VAL A 13 -3.27 6.16 10.70
CA VAL A 13 -4.72 6.35 10.80
C VAL A 13 -5.06 7.66 11.50
N ALA A 14 -4.34 8.01 12.57
CA ALA A 14 -4.52 9.30 13.23
C ALA A 14 -4.20 10.47 12.29
N VAL A 15 -3.11 10.40 11.53
CA VAL A 15 -2.74 11.42 10.54
C VAL A 15 -3.83 11.57 9.47
N VAL A 16 -4.33 10.47 8.91
CA VAL A 16 -5.41 10.51 7.91
C VAL A 16 -6.68 11.11 8.51
N ALA A 17 -7.05 10.73 9.72
CA ALA A 17 -8.21 11.29 10.42
C ALA A 17 -8.05 12.80 10.69
N THR A 18 -6.86 13.24 11.12
CA THR A 18 -6.56 14.67 11.32
C THR A 18 -6.61 15.43 10.00
N LEU A 19 -6.02 14.90 8.93
CA LEU A 19 -6.08 15.51 7.59
C LEU A 19 -7.53 15.65 7.11
N ALA A 20 -8.33 14.60 7.28
CA ALA A 20 -9.75 14.64 6.93
C ALA A 20 -10.52 15.69 7.75
N GLY A 21 -10.23 15.80 9.05
CA GLY A 21 -10.86 16.80 9.91
C GLY A 21 -10.45 18.25 9.63
N VAL A 22 -9.26 18.47 9.07
CA VAL A 22 -8.74 19.82 8.77
C VAL A 22 -9.08 20.26 7.35
N LEU A 23 -9.00 19.35 6.37
CA LEU A 23 -9.07 19.69 4.95
C LEU A 23 -10.42 19.42 4.31
N ALA A 24 -11.28 18.60 4.91
CA ALA A 24 -12.52 18.16 4.27
C ALA A 24 -13.75 18.86 4.83
N ASP A 25 -14.70 19.14 3.95
CA ASP A 25 -16.09 19.31 4.34
C ASP A 25 -16.72 17.91 4.55
N PRO A 26 -17.16 17.56 5.78
CA PRO A 26 -17.71 16.24 6.07
C PRO A 26 -18.90 15.88 5.20
N ALA A 27 -19.75 16.85 4.84
CA ALA A 27 -20.93 16.58 4.02
C ALA A 27 -20.52 16.16 2.60
N GLN A 28 -19.57 16.88 2.01
CA GLN A 28 -19.10 16.61 0.67
C GLN A 28 -18.37 15.26 0.60
N LEU A 29 -17.61 14.87 1.62
CA LEU A 29 -16.91 13.57 1.63
C LEU A 29 -17.82 12.37 1.35
N PHE A 30 -19.07 12.44 1.81
CA PHE A 30 -20.08 11.40 1.59
C PHE A 30 -20.98 11.69 0.38
N GLU A 31 -20.90 12.89 -0.19
CA GLU A 31 -21.60 13.22 -1.42
C GLU A 31 -20.84 12.62 -2.63
N PRO A 32 -21.52 11.81 -3.46
CA PRO A 32 -20.92 11.26 -4.67
C PRO A 32 -20.44 12.37 -5.60
N VAL A 33 -19.24 12.22 -6.16
CA VAL A 33 -18.75 13.14 -7.19
C VAL A 33 -19.63 12.99 -8.43
N PRO A 34 -20.29 14.07 -8.90
CA PRO A 34 -21.15 14.00 -10.07
C PRO A 34 -20.38 13.47 -11.28
N TRP A 35 -21.03 12.62 -12.08
CA TRP A 35 -20.50 12.10 -13.35
C TRP A 35 -19.28 11.16 -13.22
N TYR A 36 -18.77 10.93 -12.01
CA TYR A 36 -17.71 9.95 -11.77
C TYR A 36 -18.26 8.53 -11.97
N ARG A 37 -17.54 7.75 -12.79
CA ARG A 37 -17.85 6.35 -13.07
C ARG A 37 -16.96 5.46 -12.24
N ALA A 38 -17.39 4.22 -11.98
CA ALA A 38 -16.53 3.23 -11.37
C ALA A 38 -15.16 3.18 -12.08
N ALA A 39 -14.09 3.36 -11.33
CA ALA A 39 -12.72 3.27 -11.82
C ALA A 39 -11.98 2.15 -11.11
N ASP A 40 -10.82 1.79 -11.67
CA ASP A 40 -10.02 0.66 -11.20
C ASP A 40 -9.47 0.86 -9.78
N PHE A 41 -8.68 -0.11 -9.32
CA PHE A 41 -8.05 -0.06 -8.01
C PHE A 41 -7.04 1.10 -7.90
N TRP A 42 -7.04 1.81 -6.77
CA TRP A 42 -6.30 3.07 -6.57
C TRP A 42 -4.78 2.98 -6.78
N VAL A 43 -4.22 1.77 -6.75
CA VAL A 43 -2.80 1.49 -7.01
C VAL A 43 -2.44 1.76 -8.48
N ARG A 44 -3.41 1.73 -9.40
CA ARG A 44 -3.19 2.18 -10.78
C ARG A 44 -3.02 3.70 -10.80
N PRO A 45 -1.93 4.22 -11.39
CA PRO A 45 -1.70 5.67 -11.43
C PRO A 45 -2.82 6.40 -12.19
N GLU A 46 -3.43 5.74 -13.18
CA GLU A 46 -4.55 6.27 -13.96
C GLU A 46 -5.76 6.58 -13.07
N THR A 47 -6.10 5.68 -12.13
CA THR A 47 -7.24 5.87 -11.22
C THR A 47 -7.08 7.11 -10.34
N SER A 48 -5.87 7.34 -9.84
CA SER A 48 -5.60 8.50 -8.97
C SER A 48 -5.69 9.81 -9.76
N ALA A 49 -5.21 9.83 -11.01
CA ALA A 49 -5.36 10.98 -11.90
C ALA A 49 -6.84 11.25 -12.24
N GLU A 50 -7.61 10.20 -12.57
CA GLU A 50 -9.05 10.30 -12.86
C GLU A 50 -9.84 10.87 -11.67
N ARG A 51 -9.57 10.39 -10.44
CA ARG A 51 -10.23 10.91 -9.23
C ARG A 51 -9.89 12.36 -8.96
N LEU A 52 -8.62 12.74 -9.12
CA LEU A 52 -8.19 14.13 -8.94
C LEU A 52 -8.83 15.06 -9.99
N HIS A 53 -8.89 14.63 -11.25
CA HIS A 53 -9.57 15.37 -12.30
C HIS A 53 -11.07 15.49 -12.03
N ALA A 54 -11.72 14.42 -11.56
CA ALA A 54 -13.15 14.46 -11.23
C ALA A 54 -13.45 15.41 -10.06
N LEU A 55 -12.62 15.41 -9.01
CA LEU A 55 -12.73 16.35 -7.89
C LEU A 55 -12.50 17.80 -8.34
N ALA A 56 -11.48 18.04 -9.17
CA ALA A 56 -11.23 19.37 -9.72
C ALA A 56 -12.38 19.86 -10.60
N ALA A 57 -12.93 19.00 -11.47
CA ALA A 57 -14.07 19.32 -12.32
C ALA A 57 -15.35 19.61 -11.52
N ALA A 58 -15.51 18.97 -10.35
CA ALA A 58 -16.62 19.22 -9.43
C ALA A 58 -16.41 20.45 -8.53
N GLY A 59 -15.30 21.18 -8.66
CA GLY A 59 -14.97 22.33 -7.79
C GLY A 59 -14.53 21.94 -6.37
N ARG A 60 -14.22 20.66 -6.13
CA ARG A 60 -13.93 20.07 -4.82
C ARG A 60 -12.42 20.00 -4.55
N GLY A 61 -11.78 21.18 -4.61
CA GLY A 61 -10.32 21.31 -4.53
C GLY A 61 -9.74 20.86 -3.18
N SER A 62 -10.45 21.12 -2.08
CA SER A 62 -10.11 20.67 -0.72
C SER A 62 -9.97 19.15 -0.63
N GLU A 63 -10.90 18.42 -1.21
CA GLU A 63 -10.91 16.96 -1.21
C GLU A 63 -9.89 16.40 -2.17
N GLY A 64 -9.59 17.10 -3.27
CA GLY A 64 -8.45 16.78 -4.14
C GLY A 64 -7.13 16.87 -3.38
N LEU A 65 -6.94 17.92 -2.58
CA LEU A 65 -5.77 18.08 -1.71
C LEU A 65 -5.71 16.98 -0.64
N LEU A 66 -6.82 16.70 0.04
CA LEU A 66 -6.91 15.61 1.01
C LEU A 66 -6.57 14.26 0.39
N TYR A 67 -7.16 13.93 -0.77
CA TYR A 67 -6.91 12.68 -1.47
C TYR A 67 -5.42 12.53 -1.83
N THR A 68 -4.80 13.59 -2.35
CA THR A 68 -3.36 13.61 -2.65
C THR A 68 -2.51 13.46 -1.40
N ALA A 69 -2.86 14.15 -0.30
CA ALA A 69 -2.16 14.06 0.97
C ALA A 69 -2.25 12.64 1.56
N VAL A 70 -3.41 11.98 1.45
CA VAL A 70 -3.61 10.59 1.87
C VAL A 70 -2.75 9.65 1.03
N LEU A 71 -2.70 9.82 -0.30
CA LEU A 71 -1.79 9.04 -1.15
C LEU A 71 -0.32 9.22 -0.74
N GLY A 72 0.10 10.46 -0.49
CA GLY A 72 1.45 10.77 -0.01
C GLY A 72 1.76 10.12 1.33
N ALA A 73 0.89 10.28 2.34
CA ALA A 73 1.03 9.66 3.65
C ALA A 73 1.08 8.13 3.56
N SER A 74 0.30 7.55 2.66
CA SER A 74 0.27 6.11 2.38
C SER A 74 1.59 5.62 1.79
N ALA A 75 2.14 6.33 0.80
CA ALA A 75 3.43 6.01 0.21
C ALA A 75 4.56 6.13 1.25
N VAL A 76 4.51 7.15 2.12
CA VAL A 76 5.46 7.32 3.23
C VAL A 76 5.38 6.16 4.21
N LEU A 77 4.17 5.75 4.63
CA LEU A 77 3.99 4.61 5.52
C LEU A 77 4.60 3.33 4.93
N LEU A 78 4.25 3.00 3.69
CA LEU A 78 4.74 1.79 3.02
C LEU A 78 6.26 1.81 2.88
N SER A 79 6.84 2.93 2.47
CA SER A 79 8.28 3.09 2.29
C SER A 79 9.04 3.05 3.62
N ALA A 80 8.50 3.66 4.67
CA ALA A 80 9.09 3.65 6.01
C ALA A 80 9.08 2.25 6.62
N LEU A 81 7.96 1.53 6.52
CA LEU A 81 7.83 0.16 7.01
C LEU A 81 8.71 -0.82 6.22
N ALA A 82 8.79 -0.67 4.90
CA ALA A 82 9.71 -1.45 4.07
C ALA A 82 11.16 -1.18 4.46
N SER A 83 11.55 0.09 4.63
CA SER A 83 12.91 0.48 5.04
C SER A 83 13.27 -0.03 6.43
N LEU A 84 12.34 0.05 7.39
CA LEU A 84 12.50 -0.51 8.73
C LEU A 84 12.69 -2.03 8.66
N GLY A 85 11.86 -2.72 7.87
CA GLY A 85 11.99 -4.15 7.62
C GLY A 85 13.35 -4.52 7.06
N ALA A 86 13.77 -3.86 5.98
CA ALA A 86 15.07 -4.06 5.36
C ALA A 86 16.23 -3.81 6.32
N GLY A 87 16.20 -2.70 7.07
CA GLY A 87 17.23 -2.36 8.04
C GLY A 87 17.36 -3.41 9.15
N LEU A 88 16.24 -3.91 9.67
CA LEU A 88 16.23 -5.01 10.64
C LEU A 88 16.76 -6.31 10.03
N GLY A 89 16.43 -6.61 8.77
CA GLY A 89 16.91 -7.79 8.06
C GLY A 89 18.42 -7.74 7.81
N LEU A 90 18.97 -6.56 7.50
CA LEU A 90 20.41 -6.35 7.38
C LEU A 90 21.13 -6.43 8.72
N ALA A 91 20.50 -5.99 9.83
CA ALA A 91 21.09 -6.04 11.16
C ALA A 91 20.98 -7.41 11.84
N SER A 92 20.03 -8.26 11.43
CA SER A 92 19.82 -9.57 12.04
C SER A 92 21.00 -10.52 11.82
N ASP A 93 21.53 -11.07 12.92
CA ASP A 93 22.61 -12.07 12.88
C ASP A 93 22.14 -13.47 12.48
N THR A 94 20.82 -13.69 12.47
CA THR A 94 20.24 -14.96 12.03
C THR A 94 19.50 -14.73 10.71
N GLY A 95 19.78 -15.59 9.72
CA GLY A 95 19.02 -15.68 8.46
C GLY A 95 17.61 -16.26 8.64
N ARG A 96 17.00 -16.01 9.81
CA ARG A 96 15.70 -16.51 10.20
C ARG A 96 14.64 -15.71 9.44
N ARG A 97 13.94 -16.38 8.53
CA ARG A 97 12.76 -15.81 7.87
C ARG A 97 11.71 -15.46 8.91
N LEU A 98 11.17 -14.25 8.83
CA LEU A 98 10.09 -13.79 9.67
C LEU A 98 8.72 -14.05 9.02
N LEU A 99 8.66 -14.14 7.70
CA LEU A 99 7.43 -14.48 6.99
C LEU A 99 7.44 -15.98 6.64
N PRO A 100 6.53 -16.79 7.22
CA PRO A 100 6.34 -18.16 6.79
C PRO A 100 5.98 -18.22 5.30
N ALA A 101 6.56 -19.16 4.56
CA ALA A 101 6.34 -19.27 3.11
C ALA A 101 4.84 -19.38 2.74
N ARG A 102 4.04 -20.04 3.59
CA ARG A 102 2.59 -20.14 3.42
C ARG A 102 1.88 -18.79 3.53
N GLU A 103 2.28 -17.94 4.47
CA GLU A 103 1.70 -16.60 4.64
C GLU A 103 2.11 -15.68 3.50
N ALA A 104 3.36 -15.77 3.03
CA ALA A 104 3.84 -15.05 1.85
C ALA A 104 3.05 -15.44 0.60
N LEU A 105 2.85 -16.74 0.38
CA LEU A 105 2.07 -17.27 -0.75
C LEU A 105 0.61 -16.82 -0.66
N LEU A 106 -0.03 -16.96 0.51
CA LEU A 106 -1.41 -16.50 0.71
C LEU A 106 -1.55 -15.00 0.45
N PHE A 107 -0.61 -14.19 0.92
CA PHE A 107 -0.59 -12.77 0.65
C PHE A 107 -0.47 -12.47 -0.84
N LEU A 108 0.46 -13.13 -1.55
CA LEU A 108 0.60 -12.99 -3.00
C LEU A 108 -0.65 -13.44 -3.72
N CYS A 109 -1.27 -14.57 -3.34
CA CYS A 109 -2.51 -15.05 -3.92
C CYS A 109 -3.67 -14.07 -3.69
N VAL A 110 -3.78 -13.47 -2.49
CA VAL A 110 -4.79 -12.45 -2.18
C VAL A 110 -4.55 -11.19 -3.01
N LEU A 111 -3.30 -10.72 -3.11
CA LEU A 111 -2.95 -9.56 -3.91
C LEU A 111 -3.25 -9.82 -5.40
N LEU A 112 -2.88 -11.00 -5.90
CA LEU A 112 -3.16 -11.42 -7.27
C LEU A 112 -4.67 -11.52 -7.52
N LEU A 113 -5.43 -12.09 -6.58
CA LEU A 113 -6.88 -12.18 -6.67
C LEU A 113 -7.50 -10.79 -6.70
N VAL A 114 -7.07 -9.86 -5.84
CA VAL A 114 -7.56 -8.47 -5.84
C VAL A 114 -7.28 -7.79 -7.18
N VAL A 115 -6.06 -7.93 -7.71
CA VAL A 115 -5.70 -7.33 -9.00
C VAL A 115 -6.50 -7.95 -10.16
N LEU A 116 -6.61 -9.28 -10.20
CA LEU A 116 -7.30 -10.00 -11.28
C LEU A 116 -8.82 -9.89 -11.22
N THR A 117 -9.40 -9.67 -10.04
CA THR A 117 -10.85 -9.52 -9.88
C THR A 117 -11.31 -8.07 -9.90
N ALA A 118 -10.43 -7.09 -9.65
CA ALA A 118 -10.78 -5.67 -9.73
C ALA A 118 -11.28 -5.29 -11.14
N ASP A 119 -10.50 -5.57 -12.18
CA ASP A 119 -10.84 -5.21 -13.56
C ASP A 119 -12.21 -5.78 -14.04
N PRO A 120 -12.50 -7.09 -13.89
CA PRO A 120 -13.80 -7.62 -14.32
C PRO A 120 -14.95 -7.12 -13.46
N LEU A 121 -14.75 -6.88 -12.16
CA LEU A 121 -15.79 -6.30 -11.29
C LEU A 121 -16.08 -4.84 -11.66
N VAL A 122 -15.06 -4.05 -11.98
CA VAL A 122 -15.21 -2.67 -12.43
C VAL A 122 -15.84 -2.61 -13.82
N ALA A 123 -15.46 -3.50 -14.73
CA ALA A 123 -16.09 -3.63 -16.04
C ALA A 123 -17.58 -3.97 -15.92
N LEU A 124 -17.93 -4.95 -15.06
CA LEU A 124 -19.32 -5.31 -14.77
C LEU A 124 -20.09 -4.13 -14.16
N ALA A 125 -19.50 -3.41 -13.19
CA ALA A 125 -20.13 -2.24 -12.58
C ALA A 125 -20.41 -1.14 -13.62
N ARG A 126 -19.46 -0.86 -14.51
CA ARG A 126 -19.63 0.08 -15.62
C ARG A 126 -20.73 -0.33 -16.59
N ASP A 127 -20.82 -1.62 -16.91
CA ASP A 127 -21.86 -2.14 -17.81
C ASP A 127 -23.26 -2.03 -17.17
N LEU A 128 -23.39 -2.37 -15.89
CA LEU A 128 -24.64 -2.22 -15.13
C LEU A 128 -25.07 -0.74 -15.01
N GLU A 129 -24.14 0.20 -14.86
CA GLU A 129 -24.42 1.65 -14.91
C GLU A 129 -24.89 2.10 -16.30
N ALA A 130 -24.26 1.58 -17.36
CA ALA A 130 -24.59 1.92 -18.74
C ALA A 130 -26.01 1.45 -19.11
N GLN A 131 -26.40 0.28 -18.61
CA GLN A 131 -27.73 -0.30 -18.78
C GLN A 131 -28.81 0.36 -17.90
N GLY A 132 -28.44 1.29 -17.01
CA GLY A 132 -29.37 1.94 -16.09
C GLY A 132 -29.89 1.04 -14.96
N VAL A 133 -29.26 -0.12 -14.77
CA VAL A 133 -29.61 -1.09 -13.70
C VAL A 133 -29.02 -0.65 -12.36
N ALA A 134 -27.84 -0.02 -12.38
CA ALA A 134 -27.20 0.55 -11.21
C ALA A 134 -27.31 2.10 -11.19
N PRO A 135 -27.44 2.73 -10.01
CA PRO A 135 -27.46 4.19 -9.90
C PRO A 135 -26.13 4.77 -10.37
N ARG A 136 -26.19 5.79 -11.22
CA ARG A 136 -25.01 6.58 -11.61
C ARG A 136 -24.53 7.36 -10.38
N ALA A 137 -23.24 7.28 -10.07
CA ALA A 137 -22.61 7.88 -8.89
C ALA A 137 -23.05 7.23 -7.55
N GLY A 138 -22.91 5.91 -7.44
CA GLY A 138 -23.05 5.17 -6.18
C GLY A 138 -21.89 5.37 -5.20
N ILE A 139 -21.75 4.46 -4.22
CA ILE A 139 -20.73 4.52 -3.15
C ILE A 139 -19.30 4.66 -3.71
N TYR A 140 -19.03 4.06 -4.87
CA TYR A 140 -17.73 4.12 -5.55
C TYR A 140 -17.38 5.52 -6.09
N ALA A 141 -18.30 6.48 -6.07
CA ALA A 141 -18.07 7.88 -6.42
C ALA A 141 -17.88 8.78 -5.19
N MET A 142 -17.97 8.23 -3.97
CA MET A 142 -17.79 8.99 -2.73
C MET A 142 -16.29 9.13 -2.37
N PRO A 143 -15.78 10.35 -2.16
CA PRO A 143 -14.38 10.54 -1.75
C PRO A 143 -14.02 9.86 -0.43
N ALA A 144 -14.95 9.81 0.53
CA ALA A 144 -14.77 9.06 1.77
C ALA A 144 -14.46 7.57 1.50
N TYR A 145 -15.14 6.97 0.53
CA TYR A 145 -14.90 5.58 0.15
C TYR A 145 -13.51 5.40 -0.47
N TRP A 146 -13.06 6.33 -1.32
CA TRP A 146 -11.72 6.28 -1.89
C TRP A 146 -10.63 6.38 -0.82
N ILE A 147 -10.78 7.32 0.12
CA ILE A 147 -9.84 7.52 1.23
C ILE A 147 -9.82 6.29 2.14
N ALA A 148 -10.99 5.75 2.49
CA ALA A 148 -11.09 4.58 3.35
C ALA A 148 -10.46 3.33 2.70
N THR A 149 -10.68 3.13 1.40
CA THR A 149 -10.07 2.01 0.66
C THR A 149 -8.55 2.12 0.60
N ILE A 150 -8.00 3.31 0.33
CA ILE A 150 -6.55 3.55 0.40
C ILE A 150 -6.03 3.26 1.81
N MET A 151 -6.66 3.85 2.82
CA MET A 151 -6.23 3.74 4.21
C MET A 151 -6.18 2.29 4.70
N LEU A 152 -7.26 1.54 4.48
CA LEU A 152 -7.35 0.15 4.88
C LEU A 152 -6.34 -0.73 4.15
N THR A 153 -6.23 -0.56 2.83
CA THR A 153 -5.33 -1.38 2.02
C THR A 153 -3.87 -1.08 2.35
N CYS A 154 -3.48 0.18 2.53
CA CYS A 154 -2.12 0.53 2.97
C CYS A 154 -1.78 0.04 4.38
N ALA A 155 -2.71 0.13 5.32
CA ALA A 155 -2.51 -0.40 6.67
C ALA A 155 -2.25 -1.92 6.64
N MET A 156 -2.98 -2.66 5.80
CA MET A 156 -2.76 -4.10 5.62
C MET A 156 -1.45 -4.41 4.88
N LEU A 157 -1.20 -3.73 3.76
CA LEU A 157 0.00 -3.93 2.93
C LEU A 157 1.29 -3.56 3.68
N GLY A 158 1.26 -2.57 4.56
CA GLY A 158 2.43 -2.10 5.31
C GLY A 158 3.09 -3.20 6.14
N ARG A 159 2.30 -4.09 6.75
CA ARG A 159 2.83 -5.26 7.46
C ARG A 159 3.62 -6.18 6.54
N TYR A 160 3.05 -6.52 5.39
CA TYR A 160 3.67 -7.44 4.44
C TYR A 160 4.87 -6.81 3.75
N ALA A 161 4.82 -5.52 3.42
CA ALA A 161 5.95 -4.77 2.89
C ALA A 161 7.16 -4.84 3.85
N ALA A 162 6.94 -4.62 5.15
CA ALA A 162 8.00 -4.73 6.15
C ALA A 162 8.59 -6.15 6.25
N LEU A 163 7.74 -7.18 6.26
CA LEU A 163 8.17 -8.57 6.38
C LEU A 163 8.90 -9.07 5.14
N LEU A 164 8.40 -8.72 3.94
CA LEU A 164 9.06 -9.05 2.67
C LEU A 164 10.42 -8.34 2.56
N ALA A 165 10.48 -7.05 2.91
CA ALA A 165 11.72 -6.29 2.89
C ALA A 165 12.75 -6.86 3.88
N HIS A 166 12.32 -7.26 5.08
CA HIS A 166 13.17 -7.95 6.05
C HIS A 166 13.76 -9.24 5.46
N ASP A 167 12.91 -10.13 4.96
CA ASP A 167 13.35 -11.46 4.50
C ASP A 167 14.22 -11.35 3.24
N ALA A 168 13.93 -10.41 2.34
CA ALA A 168 14.76 -10.10 1.19
C ALA A 168 16.14 -9.58 1.61
N ALA A 169 16.20 -8.65 2.57
CA ALA A 169 17.45 -8.10 3.08
C ALA A 169 18.31 -9.14 3.83
N ALA A 170 17.69 -9.96 4.69
CA ALA A 170 18.36 -11.04 5.40
C ALA A 170 18.92 -12.10 4.42
N TRP A 171 18.15 -12.43 3.37
CA TRP A 171 18.61 -13.34 2.32
C TRP A 171 19.79 -12.76 1.53
N ALA A 172 19.70 -11.48 1.14
CA ALA A 172 20.78 -10.79 0.45
C ALA A 172 22.06 -10.77 1.28
N ARG A 173 21.99 -10.41 2.57
CA ARG A 173 23.14 -10.47 3.50
C ARG A 173 23.75 -11.86 3.57
N ALA A 174 22.92 -12.90 3.73
CA ALA A 174 23.40 -14.28 3.80
C ALA A 174 24.06 -14.75 2.48
N GLY A 175 23.57 -14.28 1.34
CA GLY A 175 24.20 -14.50 0.03
C GLY A 175 25.56 -13.81 -0.07
N TRP A 176 25.65 -12.55 0.35
CA TRP A 176 26.90 -11.78 0.40
C TRP A 176 27.94 -12.42 1.32
N GLN A 177 27.56 -12.88 2.51
CA GLN A 177 28.48 -13.58 3.42
C GLN A 177 29.02 -14.88 2.84
N ARG A 178 28.18 -15.64 2.10
CA ARG A 178 28.63 -16.85 1.39
C ARG A 178 29.57 -16.54 0.23
N ALA A 179 29.32 -15.45 -0.49
CA ALA A 179 30.17 -15.03 -1.61
C ALA A 179 31.50 -14.38 -1.17
N GLY A 180 31.51 -13.66 -0.04
CA GLY A 180 32.71 -13.05 0.55
C GLY A 180 33.54 -14.00 1.43
N GLY A 181 32.95 -15.11 1.88
CA GLY A 181 33.59 -16.11 2.76
C GLY A 181 34.60 -17.04 2.07
N THR A 182 34.77 -16.98 0.75
CA THR A 182 35.75 -17.78 0.01
C THR A 182 37.07 -17.04 -0.26
N GLY A 183 37.25 -15.81 0.23
CA GLY A 183 38.36 -14.93 -0.16
C GLY A 183 39.54 -14.79 0.81
N TRP A 184 39.45 -15.29 2.04
CA TRP A 184 40.57 -15.17 3.00
C TRP A 184 40.82 -16.49 3.72
N SER A 185 41.17 -17.51 2.94
CA SER A 185 42.01 -18.59 3.44
C SER A 185 43.36 -17.96 3.78
N SER A 186 43.57 -17.61 5.05
CA SER A 186 44.90 -17.31 5.55
C SER A 186 45.76 -18.54 5.29
N SER A 187 46.60 -18.45 4.27
CA SER A 187 47.78 -19.29 4.15
C SER A 187 48.57 -19.12 5.45
N ARG A 188 48.37 -20.03 6.40
CA ARG A 188 49.29 -20.19 7.52
C ARG A 188 50.66 -20.44 6.88
N PRO A 189 51.67 -19.58 7.10
CA PRO A 189 53.02 -19.96 6.73
C PRO A 189 53.36 -21.22 7.53
N SER A 190 53.74 -22.29 6.83
CA SER A 190 54.31 -23.46 7.44
C SER A 190 55.62 -23.05 8.11
N GLU A 191 55.66 -23.08 9.44
CA GLU A 191 56.92 -23.03 10.17
C GLU A 191 57.73 -24.28 9.77
N ALA A 192 58.89 -24.01 9.17
CA ALA A 192 59.97 -24.95 8.94
C ALA A 192 61.20 -24.43 9.68
#